data_AF-A0A7C2XEQ6-F1
#
_entry.id   AF-A0A7C2XEQ6-F1
#
_cell.length_a   1.000
_cell.length_b   1.000
_cell.length_c   1.000
_cell.angle_alpha   90.00
_cell.angle_beta   90.00
_cell.angle_gamma   90.00
#
_symmetry.space_group_name_H-M   'P 1'
#
loop_
_entity.id
_entity.type
_entity.pdbx_description
1 polymer ?
#
loop_
_entity_poly.entity_id
_entity_poly.type
_entity_poly.pdbx_seq_one_letter_code
_entity_poly.pdbx_strand_id
1 'polypeptide(L)'
;MWLPLVLGLGCGVAIVLGDRLFAARQSAALGPGWGGFPHPQFPFSLIASATAGIGEEVFFRLFVLSLWALLLNLFLRRWQATRLALGIANLIAALAFAAGHLPGVILMLGVEVAYQPMVLAELFLLNGLVGLVAGERFIRDGLVAAVGVHFWADIVWHVLWPLA
;
A
#
# COMPACT_ATOMS: atom_id res chain seq x y z
N MET A 1 -2.41 -14.28 -14.97
CA MET A 1 -1.31 -14.24 -13.97
C MET A 1 -0.27 -13.14 -14.25
N TRP A 2 0.02 -12.78 -15.51
CA TRP A 2 1.01 -11.73 -15.82
C TRP A 2 0.59 -10.30 -15.42
N LEU A 3 -0.70 -9.99 -15.45
CA LEU A 3 -1.17 -8.63 -15.17
C LEU A 3 -0.88 -8.16 -13.73
N PRO A 4 -1.16 -8.94 -12.66
CA PRO A 4 -0.74 -8.60 -11.30
C PRO A 4 0.77 -8.35 -11.16
N LEU A 5 1.61 -9.14 -11.83
CA LEU A 5 3.06 -8.93 -11.86
C LEU A 5 3.39 -7.55 -12.45
N VAL A 6 2.91 -7.25 -13.66
CA VAL A 6 3.23 -5.99 -14.34
C VAL A 6 2.75 -4.78 -13.54
N LEU A 7 1.54 -4.86 -12.97
CA LEU A 7 0.99 -3.81 -12.11
C LEU A 7 1.81 -3.65 -10.83
N GLY A 8 2.20 -4.75 -10.18
CA GLY A 8 3.02 -4.74 -8.98
C GLY A 8 4.40 -4.14 -9.24
N LEU A 9 5.09 -4.57 -10.31
CA LEU A 9 6.37 -3.97 -10.71
C LEU A 9 6.25 -2.46 -10.95
N GLY A 10 5.19 -2.04 -11.66
CA GLY A 10 4.91 -0.61 -11.90
C GLY A 10 4.64 0.16 -10.60
N CYS A 11 3.87 -0.41 -9.68
CA CYS A 11 3.63 0.19 -8.35
C CYS A 11 4.93 0.30 -7.56
N GLY A 12 5.75 -0.75 -7.54
CA GLY A 12 7.03 -0.76 -6.85
C GLY A 12 7.98 0.32 -7.36
N VAL A 13 8.07 0.51 -8.69
CA VAL A 13 8.83 1.63 -9.28
C VAL A 13 8.24 2.98 -8.85
N ALA A 14 6.91 3.12 -8.86
CA ALA A 14 6.26 4.35 -8.41
C ALA A 14 6.53 4.66 -6.93
N ILE A 15 6.57 3.65 -6.06
CA ILE A 15 6.93 3.79 -4.64
C ILE A 15 8.38 4.27 -4.52
N VAL A 16 9.33 3.62 -5.21
CA VAL A 16 10.74 4.03 -5.18
C VAL A 16 10.91 5.48 -5.59
N LEU A 17 10.33 5.87 -6.73
CA LEU A 17 10.42 7.24 -7.23
C LEU A 17 9.73 8.24 -6.28
N GLY A 18 8.60 7.85 -5.73
CA GLY A 18 7.87 8.61 -4.72
C GLY A 18 8.71 8.86 -3.48
N ASP A 19 9.23 7.81 -2.85
CA ASP A 19 10.07 7.90 -1.65
C ASP A 19 11.30 8.77 -1.89
N ARG A 20 11.99 8.62 -3.03
CA ARG A 20 13.15 9.48 -3.35
C ARG A 20 12.75 10.96 -3.49
N LEU A 21 11.62 11.21 -4.12
CA LEU A 21 11.09 12.56 -4.32
C LEU A 21 10.67 13.22 -2.98
N PHE A 22 10.10 12.44 -2.08
CA PHE A 22 9.72 12.88 -0.74
C PHE A 22 10.94 13.04 0.16
N ALA A 23 11.86 12.08 0.20
CA ALA A 23 13.10 12.14 0.95
C ALA A 23 13.93 13.39 0.61
N ALA A 24 14.04 13.72 -0.70
CA ALA A 24 14.71 14.93 -1.15
C ALA A 24 14.13 16.21 -0.52
N ARG A 25 12.80 16.27 -0.33
CA ARG A 25 12.11 17.43 0.26
C ARG A 25 12.03 17.39 1.78
N GLN A 26 12.13 16.21 2.37
CA GLN A 26 12.05 16.00 3.83
C GLN A 26 13.42 16.08 4.51
N SER A 27 14.53 16.00 3.78
CA SER A 27 15.90 16.13 4.32
C SER A 27 16.12 17.38 5.18
N ALA A 28 15.41 18.48 4.89
CA ALA A 28 15.44 19.70 5.71
C ALA A 28 14.72 19.56 7.07
N ALA A 29 13.70 18.70 7.16
CA ALA A 29 12.87 18.50 8.36
C ALA A 29 13.29 17.25 9.18
N LEU A 30 13.77 16.20 8.51
CA LEU A 30 14.17 14.91 9.11
C LEU A 30 15.69 14.79 9.30
N GLY A 31 16.44 15.79 8.84
CA GLY A 31 17.90 15.86 8.96
C GLY A 31 18.66 15.35 7.74
N PRO A 32 19.93 15.75 7.59
CA PRO A 32 20.74 15.49 6.40
C PRO A 32 21.06 14.01 6.15
N GLY A 33 20.75 13.12 7.10
CA GLY A 33 20.87 11.67 6.95
C GLY A 33 19.61 10.96 6.47
N TRP A 34 18.50 11.68 6.24
CA TRP A 34 17.26 11.07 5.77
C TRP A 34 17.36 10.65 4.30
N GLY A 35 17.43 9.34 4.07
CA GLY A 35 17.55 8.73 2.75
C GLY A 35 16.30 7.99 2.28
N GLY A 36 15.16 8.18 2.96
CA GLY A 36 13.93 7.40 2.75
C GLY A 36 13.70 6.34 3.83
N PHE A 37 12.58 5.63 3.74
CA PHE A 37 12.23 4.59 4.71
C PHE A 37 13.19 3.39 4.65
N PRO A 38 13.56 2.78 5.79
CA PRO A 38 14.44 1.62 5.82
C PRO A 38 13.73 0.37 5.30
N HIS A 39 14.53 -0.59 4.84
CA HIS A 39 14.07 -1.84 4.26
C HIS A 39 14.58 -3.02 5.09
N PRO A 40 13.83 -4.15 5.14
CA PRO A 40 14.33 -5.39 5.71
C PRO A 40 15.62 -5.83 4.99
N GLN A 41 16.56 -6.43 5.73
CA GLN A 41 17.82 -6.90 5.14
C GLN A 41 17.60 -8.14 4.26
N PHE A 42 18.33 -8.24 3.15
CA PHE A 42 18.37 -9.47 2.36
C PHE A 42 19.06 -10.61 3.16
N PRO A 43 18.55 -11.86 3.14
CA PRO A 43 17.42 -12.37 2.34
C PRO A 43 16.04 -12.25 3.01
N PHE A 44 15.96 -11.72 4.23
CA PHE A 44 14.69 -11.61 4.96
C PHE A 44 13.69 -10.67 4.28
N SER A 45 14.13 -9.74 3.43
CA SER A 45 13.25 -8.94 2.59
C SER A 45 12.34 -9.77 1.69
N LEU A 46 12.80 -10.91 1.15
CA LEU A 46 11.94 -11.82 0.38
C LEU A 46 10.80 -12.41 1.22
N ILE A 47 11.12 -12.80 2.47
CA ILE A 47 10.14 -13.36 3.41
C ILE A 47 9.17 -12.26 3.84
N ALA A 48 9.68 -11.07 4.16
CA ALA A 48 8.86 -9.91 4.50
C ALA A 48 7.86 -9.61 3.37
N SER A 49 8.32 -9.49 2.12
CA SER A 49 7.45 -9.27 0.95
C SER A 49 6.37 -10.34 0.77
N ALA A 50 6.72 -11.62 0.96
CA ALA A 50 5.76 -12.71 0.84
C ALA A 50 4.72 -12.68 1.98
N THR A 51 5.17 -12.51 3.22
CA THR A 51 4.30 -12.51 4.40
C THR A 51 3.40 -11.28 4.47
N ALA A 52 3.92 -10.09 4.13
CA ALA A 52 3.15 -8.85 4.03
C ALA A 52 2.14 -8.94 2.88
N GLY A 53 2.59 -9.28 1.67
CA GLY A 53 1.72 -9.40 0.51
C GLY A 53 0.58 -10.41 0.68
N ILE A 54 0.73 -11.45 1.51
CA ILE A 54 -0.36 -12.37 1.85
C ILE A 54 -1.19 -11.85 3.02
N GLY A 55 -0.54 -11.54 4.15
CA GLY A 55 -1.21 -11.21 5.41
C GLY A 55 -2.02 -9.92 5.33
N GLU A 56 -1.43 -8.87 4.75
CA GLU A 56 -2.10 -7.59 4.61
C GLU A 56 -3.25 -7.66 3.62
N GLU A 57 -3.09 -8.38 2.51
CA GLU A 57 -4.17 -8.54 1.53
C GLU A 57 -5.34 -9.37 2.11
N VAL A 58 -5.07 -10.41 2.91
CA VAL A 58 -6.12 -11.13 3.64
C VAL A 58 -6.92 -10.15 4.52
N PHE A 59 -6.25 -9.33 5.33
CA PHE A 59 -6.95 -8.42 6.22
C PHE A 59 -7.70 -7.32 5.45
N PHE A 60 -7.03 -6.60 4.57
CA PHE A 60 -7.63 -5.43 3.94
C PHE A 60 -8.61 -5.77 2.82
N ARG A 61 -8.49 -6.94 2.16
CA ARG A 61 -9.37 -7.28 1.01
C ARG A 61 -10.48 -8.23 1.42
N LEU A 62 -10.16 -9.32 2.13
CA LEU A 62 -11.20 -10.25 2.60
C LEU A 62 -12.02 -9.67 3.76
N PHE A 63 -11.43 -8.83 4.61
CA PHE A 63 -12.17 -8.21 5.71
C PHE A 63 -12.57 -6.76 5.38
N VAL A 64 -11.64 -5.80 5.32
CA VAL A 64 -12.02 -4.37 5.22
C VAL A 64 -12.81 -4.04 3.95
N LEU A 65 -12.27 -4.33 2.76
CA LEU A 65 -12.94 -4.05 1.48
C LEU A 65 -14.27 -4.80 1.41
N SER A 66 -14.28 -6.10 1.69
CA SER A 66 -15.48 -6.92 1.58
C SER A 66 -16.58 -6.50 2.56
N LEU A 67 -16.23 -6.10 3.78
CA LEU A 67 -17.17 -5.55 4.76
C LEU A 67 -17.81 -4.26 4.25
N TRP A 68 -17.00 -3.31 3.78
CA TRP A 68 -17.52 -2.05 3.26
C TRP A 68 -18.30 -2.22 1.96
N ALA A 69 -17.87 -3.12 1.08
CA ALA A 69 -18.59 -3.48 -0.13
C ALA A 69 -19.98 -4.06 0.22
N LEU A 70 -20.05 -4.96 1.22
CA LEU A 70 -21.32 -5.49 1.71
C LEU A 70 -22.21 -4.37 2.24
N LEU A 71 -21.72 -3.58 3.21
CA LEU A 71 -22.50 -2.51 3.84
C LEU A 71 -23.01 -1.50 2.80
N LEU A 72 -22.13 -1.00 1.94
CA LEU A 72 -22.50 -0.02 0.91
C LEU A 72 -23.48 -0.61 -0.09
N ASN A 73 -23.28 -1.87 -0.52
CA ASN A 73 -24.19 -2.50 -1.48
C ASN A 73 -25.56 -2.80 -0.87
N LEU A 74 -25.69 -3.06 0.43
CA LEU A 74 -27.00 -3.20 1.08
C LEU A 74 -27.88 -1.95 0.89
N PHE A 75 -27.27 -0.76 0.96
CA PHE A 75 -27.98 0.51 0.76
C PHE A 75 -28.07 0.91 -0.72
N LEU A 76 -26.99 0.72 -1.48
CA LEU A 76 -26.85 1.25 -2.84
C LEU A 76 -27.47 0.37 -3.92
N ARG A 77 -27.71 -0.92 -3.65
CA ARG A 77 -28.28 -1.86 -4.64
C ARG A 77 -29.65 -1.44 -5.18
N ARG A 78 -30.46 -0.73 -4.38
CA ARG A 78 -31.79 -0.25 -4.81
C ARG A 78 -31.73 0.76 -5.97
N TRP A 79 -30.57 1.38 -6.17
CA TRP A 79 -30.31 2.30 -7.28
C TRP A 79 -29.37 1.68 -8.33
N GLN A 80 -29.18 0.36 -8.32
CA GLN A 80 -28.28 -0.35 -9.26
C GLN A 80 -26.82 0.16 -9.22
N ALA A 81 -26.40 0.72 -8.08
CA ALA A 81 -25.12 1.41 -7.93
C ALA A 81 -23.99 0.51 -7.33
N THR A 82 -24.01 -0.80 -7.61
CA THR A 82 -23.03 -1.75 -7.06
C THR A 82 -21.59 -1.42 -7.46
N ARG A 83 -21.35 -0.93 -8.69
CA ARG A 83 -20.00 -0.50 -9.11
C ARG A 83 -19.46 0.66 -8.26
N LEU A 84 -20.33 1.62 -7.94
CA LEU A 84 -19.98 2.73 -7.07
C LEU A 84 -19.70 2.24 -5.64
N ALA A 85 -20.52 1.32 -5.13
CA ALA A 85 -20.31 0.70 -3.82
C ALA A 85 -18.93 0.03 -3.72
N LEU A 86 -18.54 -0.75 -4.74
CA LEU A 86 -17.25 -1.41 -4.81
C LEU A 86 -16.08 -0.41 -4.91
N GLY A 87 -16.23 0.64 -5.72
CA GLY A 87 -15.22 1.70 -5.84
C GLY A 87 -14.98 2.44 -4.52
N ILE A 88 -16.05 2.82 -3.81
CA ILE A 88 -15.96 3.46 -2.50
C ILE A 88 -15.35 2.50 -1.47
N ALA A 89 -15.75 1.23 -1.46
CA ALA A 89 -15.18 0.23 -0.57
C ALA A 89 -13.67 0.05 -0.81
N ASN A 90 -13.23 0.02 -2.07
CA ASN A 90 -11.82 -0.04 -2.44
C ASN A 90 -11.06 1.20 -1.94
N LEU A 91 -11.63 2.40 -2.12
CA LEU A 91 -11.02 3.63 -1.62
C LEU A 91 -10.87 3.60 -0.09
N ILE A 92 -11.91 3.20 0.65
CA ILE A 92 -11.86 3.06 2.11
C ILE A 92 -10.78 2.05 2.52
N ALA A 93 -10.74 0.89 1.87
CA ALA A 93 -9.75 -0.14 2.16
C ALA A 93 -8.31 0.32 1.87
N ALA A 94 -8.08 1.08 0.79
CA ALA A 94 -6.78 1.63 0.45
C ALA A 94 -6.32 2.70 1.46
N LEU A 95 -7.23 3.56 1.93
CA LEU A 95 -6.93 4.54 2.97
C LEU A 95 -6.66 3.85 4.32
N ALA A 96 -7.43 2.81 4.65
CA ALA A 96 -7.21 2.00 5.84
C ALA A 96 -5.87 1.24 5.77
N PHE A 97 -5.51 0.73 4.60
CA PHE A 97 -4.22 0.09 4.32
C PHE A 97 -3.06 1.04 4.61
N ALA A 98 -3.11 2.26 4.06
CA ALA A 98 -2.10 3.28 4.35
C ALA A 98 -2.08 3.69 5.84
N ALA A 99 -3.25 3.87 6.46
CA ALA A 99 -3.33 4.17 7.89
C ALA A 99 -2.77 3.04 8.76
N GLY A 100 -2.89 1.78 8.32
CA GLY A 100 -2.33 0.60 8.98
C GLY A 100 -0.80 0.64 9.12
N HIS A 101 -0.12 1.45 8.31
CA HIS A 101 1.33 1.64 8.38
C HIS A 101 1.75 2.71 9.39
N LEU A 102 0.82 3.57 9.85
CA LEU A 102 1.11 4.68 10.75
C LEU A 102 1.77 4.23 12.08
N PRO A 103 1.35 3.13 12.74
CA PRO A 103 2.04 2.65 13.94
C PRO A 103 3.52 2.34 13.72
N GLY A 104 3.87 1.79 12.55
CA GLY A 104 5.26 1.54 12.16
C GLY A 104 6.03 2.84 12.00
N VAL A 105 5.47 3.82 11.30
CA VAL A 105 6.07 5.15 11.13
C VAL A 105 6.26 5.86 12.47
N ILE A 106 5.29 5.79 13.38
CA ILE A 106 5.38 6.35 14.74
C ILE A 106 6.51 5.69 15.52
N LEU A 107 6.63 4.36 15.46
CA LEU A 107 7.70 3.63 16.14
C LEU A 107 9.09 4.04 15.63
N MET A 108 9.19 4.36 14.33
CA MET A 108 10.46 4.65 13.67
C MET A 108 10.88 6.11 13.79
N LEU A 109 9.96 7.05 13.63
CA LEU A 109 10.24 8.49 13.56
C LEU A 109 9.85 9.24 14.84
N GLY A 110 9.08 8.60 15.73
CA GLY A 110 8.44 9.27 16.86
C GLY A 110 7.12 9.94 16.46
N VAL A 111 6.24 10.12 17.45
CA VAL A 111 4.88 10.64 17.26
C VAL A 111 4.90 12.01 16.56
N GLU A 112 5.70 12.97 17.05
CA GLU A 112 5.70 14.33 16.51
C GLU A 112 6.08 14.39 15.02
N VAL A 113 7.04 13.56 14.61
CA VAL A 113 7.51 13.51 13.23
C VAL A 113 6.54 12.76 12.33
N ALA A 114 5.98 11.64 12.81
CA ALA A 114 5.05 10.82 12.04
C ALA A 114 3.80 11.57 11.60
N TYR A 115 3.36 12.58 12.38
CA TYR A 115 2.20 13.42 12.05
C TYR A 115 2.55 14.67 11.25
N GLN A 116 3.79 14.85 10.80
CA GLN A 116 4.11 15.93 9.88
C GLN A 116 3.35 15.75 8.55
N PRO A 117 2.79 16.82 7.97
CA PRO A 117 1.96 16.72 6.77
C PRO A 117 2.63 16.02 5.59
N MET A 118 3.95 16.19 5.44
CA MET A 118 4.71 15.60 4.34
C MET A 118 4.90 14.09 4.51
N VAL A 119 5.17 13.63 5.74
CA VAL A 119 5.26 12.20 6.09
C VAL A 119 3.90 11.53 5.90
N LEU A 120 2.82 12.16 6.37
CA LEU A 120 1.47 11.65 6.18
C LEU A 120 1.09 11.61 4.69
N ALA A 121 1.44 12.65 3.92
CA ALA A 121 1.18 12.68 2.49
C ALA A 121 1.91 11.55 1.75
N GLU A 122 3.19 11.32 2.07
CA GLU A 122 3.96 10.21 1.52
C GLU A 122 3.34 8.85 1.88
N LEU A 123 3.08 8.63 3.18
CA LEU A 123 2.50 7.40 3.71
C LEU A 123 1.18 7.06 3.00
N PHE A 124 0.26 8.02 2.93
CA PHE A 124 -1.05 7.83 2.32
C PHE A 124 -1.01 7.74 0.80
N LEU A 125 -0.13 8.49 0.14
CA LEU A 125 -0.04 8.46 -1.31
C LEU A 125 0.55 7.13 -1.80
N LEU A 126 1.69 6.72 -1.25
CA LEU A 126 2.41 5.55 -1.75
C LEU A 126 1.70 4.25 -1.38
N ASN A 127 1.28 4.09 -0.11
CA ASN A 127 0.53 2.90 0.31
C ASN A 127 -0.89 2.91 -0.24
N GLY A 128 -1.54 4.06 -0.34
CA GLY A 128 -2.87 4.18 -0.92
C GLY A 128 -2.88 3.82 -2.41
N LEU A 129 -1.84 4.16 -3.16
CA LEU A 129 -1.67 3.74 -4.56
C LEU A 129 -1.65 2.21 -4.69
N VAL A 130 -0.79 1.53 -3.94
CA VAL A 130 -0.74 0.05 -3.92
C VAL A 130 -2.09 -0.51 -3.48
N GLY A 131 -2.65 0.08 -2.42
CA GLY A 131 -3.97 -0.16 -1.88
C GLY A 131 -5.05 -0.29 -2.95
N LEU A 132 -5.21 0.79 -3.72
CA LEU A 132 -6.21 0.94 -4.79
C LEU A 132 -6.00 -0.06 -5.92
N VAL A 133 -4.76 -0.27 -6.37
CA VAL A 133 -4.45 -1.16 -7.49
C VAL A 133 -4.68 -2.62 -7.10
N ALA A 134 -4.21 -3.03 -5.91
CA ALA A 134 -4.43 -4.38 -5.39
C ALA A 134 -5.91 -4.63 -5.10
N GLY A 135 -6.65 -3.66 -4.54
CA GLY A 135 -8.09 -3.80 -4.31
C GLY A 135 -8.91 -3.85 -5.61
N GLU A 136 -8.50 -3.15 -6.67
CA GLU A 136 -9.13 -3.30 -7.98
C GLU A 136 -8.88 -4.69 -8.58
N ARG A 137 -7.67 -5.23 -8.41
CA ARG A 137 -7.38 -6.62 -8.77
C ARG A 137 -8.17 -7.61 -7.93
N PHE A 138 -8.36 -7.36 -6.65
CA PHE A 138 -9.23 -8.19 -5.80
C PHE A 138 -10.66 -8.25 -6.34
N ILE A 139 -11.24 -7.10 -6.69
CA ILE A 139 -12.61 -7.01 -7.20
C ILE A 139 -12.78 -7.77 -8.51
N ARG A 140 -11.81 -7.70 -9.42
CA ARG A 140 -11.90 -8.32 -10.75
C ARG A 140 -11.45 -9.77 -10.79
N ASP A 141 -10.38 -10.08 -10.08
CA ASP A 141 -9.55 -11.26 -10.30
C ASP A 141 -9.32 -12.08 -9.00
N GLY A 142 -9.79 -11.58 -7.85
CA GLY A 142 -9.73 -12.28 -6.55
C GLY A 142 -8.44 -12.07 -5.76
N LEU A 143 -8.33 -12.74 -4.61
CA LEU A 143 -7.26 -12.52 -3.62
C LEU A 143 -5.85 -12.75 -4.18
N VAL A 144 -5.64 -13.83 -4.94
CA VAL A 144 -4.32 -14.15 -5.51
C VAL A 144 -3.80 -13.04 -6.41
N ALA A 145 -4.70 -12.33 -7.12
CA ALA A 145 -4.31 -11.21 -7.96
C ALA A 145 -3.90 -9.98 -7.13
N ALA A 146 -4.59 -9.71 -6.02
CA ALA A 146 -4.22 -8.64 -5.09
C ALA A 146 -2.86 -8.91 -4.42
N VAL A 147 -2.68 -10.14 -3.91
CA VAL A 147 -1.41 -10.65 -3.36
C VAL A 147 -0.30 -10.51 -4.39
N GLY A 148 -0.57 -10.85 -5.66
CA GLY A 148 0.41 -10.68 -6.74
C GLY A 148 0.85 -9.23 -6.93
N VAL A 149 -0.07 -8.27 -6.99
CA VAL A 149 0.28 -6.84 -7.11
C VAL A 149 1.17 -6.40 -5.96
N HIS A 150 0.74 -6.69 -4.72
CA HIS A 150 1.46 -6.27 -3.53
C HIS A 150 2.84 -6.91 -3.46
N PHE A 151 2.91 -8.24 -3.55
CA PHE A 151 4.18 -8.98 -3.52
C PHE A 151 5.19 -8.44 -4.52
N TRP A 152 4.79 -8.21 -5.77
CA TRP A 152 5.73 -7.72 -6.78
C TRP A 152 6.10 -6.24 -6.60
N ALA A 153 5.24 -5.42 -5.99
CA ALA A 153 5.60 -4.08 -5.57
C ALA A 153 6.69 -4.13 -4.49
N ASP A 154 6.54 -5.01 -3.50
CA ASP A 154 7.51 -5.20 -2.42
C ASP A 154 8.83 -5.80 -2.91
N ILE A 155 8.81 -6.68 -3.90
CA ILE A 155 10.05 -7.17 -4.52
C ILE A 155 10.86 -6.00 -5.08
N VAL A 156 10.22 -5.06 -5.78
CA VAL A 156 10.93 -3.87 -6.28
C VAL A 156 11.40 -2.99 -5.12
N TRP A 157 10.51 -2.69 -4.18
CA TRP A 157 10.74 -1.72 -3.10
C TRP A 157 11.70 -2.21 -2.01
N HIS A 158 11.53 -3.43 -1.50
CA HIS A 158 12.28 -3.99 -0.37
C HIS A 158 13.44 -4.91 -0.79
N VAL A 159 13.47 -5.41 -2.02
CA VAL A 159 14.52 -6.34 -2.46
C VAL A 159 15.42 -5.72 -3.52
N LEU A 160 14.87 -5.31 -4.66
CA LEU A 160 15.68 -4.86 -5.79
C LEU A 160 16.29 -3.47 -5.53
N TRP A 161 15.49 -2.52 -5.03
CA TRP A 161 15.96 -1.15 -4.80
C TRP A 161 17.11 -1.06 -3.79
N PRO A 162 17.06 -1.71 -2.61
CA PRO A 162 18.16 -1.61 -1.64
C PRO A 162 19.42 -2.38 -2.05
N LEU A 163 19.34 -3.25 -3.06
CA LEU A 163 20.48 -4.00 -3.61
C LEU A 163 21.11 -3.33 -4.84
N ALA A 164 20.51 -2.25 -5.35
CA ALA A 164 20.93 -1.55 -6.56
C ALA A 164 22.07 -0.54 -6.32
#